data_AF-A0A958PWL9-F1
#
_entry.id   AF-A0A958PWL9-F1
#
_cell.length_a   1.000
_cell.length_b   1.000
_cell.length_c   1.000
_cell.angle_alpha   90.00
_cell.angle_beta   90.00
_cell.angle_gamma   90.00
#
_symmetry.space_group_name_H-M   'P 1'
#
loop_
_entity.id
_entity.type
_entity.pdbx_description
1 polymer ?
#
loop_
_entity_poly.entity_id
_entity_poly.type
_entity_poly.pdbx_seq_one_letter_code
_entity_poly.pdbx_strand_id
1 'polypeptide(L)' 'DNRLVLLFTYECDLGDGWESPEVHNDPEDVREKALKMGANIVKYAFEN' A
#
# COMPACT_ATOMS: atom_id res chain seq x y z
N ASP A 1 23.70 -4.83 4.30
CA ASP A 1 23.76 -3.46 3.74
C ASP A 1 22.67 -3.11 2.72
N ASN A 2 21.82 -4.04 2.26
CA ASN A 2 20.75 -3.76 1.28
C ASN A 2 19.31 -3.84 1.86
N ARG A 3 19.13 -3.49 3.13
CA ARG A 3 17.79 -3.51 3.75
C ARG A 3 17.09 -2.18 3.50
N LEU A 4 15.89 -2.20 2.94
CA LEU A 4 15.04 -1.00 2.89
C LEU A 4 14.66 -0.60 4.32
N VAL A 5 15.04 0.62 4.72
CA VAL A 5 14.76 1.16 6.07
C VAL A 5 13.63 2.20 6.05
N LEU A 6 13.45 2.89 4.92
CA LEU A 6 12.41 3.90 4.73
C LEU A 6 11.84 3.77 3.32
N LEU A 7 10.51 3.66 3.24
CA LEU A 7 9.75 3.82 2.01
C LEU A 7 8.94 5.11 2.14
N PHE A 8 9.20 6.08 1.27
CA PHE A 8 8.44 7.31 1.18
C PHE A 8 7.68 7.32 -0.15
N THR A 9 6.35 7.30 -0.08
CA THR A 9 5.47 7.37 -1.26
C THR A 9 5.13 8.84 -1.52
N TYR A 10 5.57 9.36 -2.66
CA TYR A 10 5.26 10.73 -3.08
C TYR A 10 4.02 10.73 -3.96
N GLU A 11 3.04 11.58 -3.64
CA GLU A 11 1.75 11.70 -4.37
C GLU A 11 0.99 10.37 -4.55
N CYS A 12 1.23 9.42 -3.64
CA CYS A 12 0.56 8.13 -3.62
C CYS A 12 0.16 7.84 -2.18
N ASP A 13 -1.12 8.08 -1.88
CA ASP A 13 -1.73 7.68 -0.62
C ASP A 13 -2.28 6.26 -0.77
N LEU A 14 -1.73 5.33 -0.01
CA LEU A 14 -2.23 3.95 0.02
C LEU A 14 -3.45 3.81 0.94
N GLY A 15 -3.66 4.75 1.86
CA GLY A 15 -4.75 4.76 2.82
C GLY A 15 -6.12 4.78 2.13
N ASP A 16 -6.28 5.60 1.09
CA ASP A 16 -7.51 5.70 0.30
C ASP A 16 -8.00 4.33 -0.19
N GLY A 17 -7.06 3.47 -0.62
CA GLY A 17 -7.37 2.12 -1.08
C GLY A 17 -7.56 1.07 0.02
N TRP A 18 -7.17 1.36 1.26
CA TRP A 18 -7.26 0.46 2.42
C TRP A 18 -8.50 0.68 3.27
N GLU A 19 -9.06 1.89 3.24
CA GLU A 19 -10.28 2.23 3.94
C GLU A 19 -11.52 1.60 3.29
N SER A 20 -12.65 1.72 3.98
CA SER A 20 -13.94 1.25 3.46
C SER A 20 -14.25 1.93 2.12
N PRO A 21 -14.80 1.21 1.11
CA PRO A 21 -15.02 1.75 -0.23
C PRO A 21 -15.80 3.06 -0.26
N GLU A 22 -16.73 3.25 0.67
CA GLU A 22 -17.60 4.42 0.76
C GLU A 22 -16.90 5.73 1.16
N VAL A 23 -15.68 5.68 1.73
CA VAL A 23 -14.96 6.87 2.17
C VAL A 23 -14.39 7.64 0.98
N HIS A 24 -13.65 6.95 0.11
CA HIS A 24 -12.97 7.55 -1.05
C HIS A 24 -13.64 7.23 -2.39
N ASN A 25 -14.45 6.17 -2.45
CA ASN A 25 -15.14 5.70 -3.67
C ASN A 25 -14.18 5.38 -4.84
N ASP A 26 -12.96 4.94 -4.52
CA ASP A 26 -12.00 4.50 -5.52
C ASP A 26 -12.47 3.25 -6.26
N PRO A 27 -12.13 3.11 -7.56
CA PRO A 27 -12.38 1.90 -8.32
C PRO A 27 -11.79 0.66 -7.64
N GLU A 28 -12.51 -0.47 -7.73
CA GLU A 28 -12.12 -1.72 -7.08
C GLU A 28 -10.70 -2.17 -7.45
N ASP A 29 -10.30 -1.99 -8.71
CA ASP A 29 -8.97 -2.38 -9.20
C ASP A 29 -7.86 -1.51 -8.62
N VAL A 30 -8.13 -0.23 -8.33
CA VAL A 30 -7.20 0.69 -7.68
C VAL A 30 -7.03 0.32 -6.21
N ARG A 31 -8.14 0.03 -5.51
CA ARG A 31 -8.12 -0.46 -4.12
C ARG A 31 -7.37 -1.78 -4.00
N GLU A 32 -7.59 -2.71 -4.91
CA GLU A 32 -6.88 -4.00 -4.93
C GLU A 32 -5.36 -3.81 -5.11
N LYS A 33 -4.94 -2.88 -5.97
CA LYS A 33 -3.51 -2.54 -6.15
C LYS A 33 -2.93 -1.93 -4.87
N ALA A 34 -3.64 -1.01 -4.21
CA ALA A 34 -3.19 -0.42 -2.94
C ALA A 34 -3.04 -1.47 -1.83
N LEU A 35 -4.02 -2.37 -1.69
CA LEU A 35 -3.99 -3.47 -0.72
C LEU A 35 -2.83 -4.43 -1.00
N LYS A 36 -2.61 -4.81 -2.26
CA LYS A 36 -1.46 -5.64 -2.68
C LYS A 36 -0.13 -4.97 -2.34
N MET A 37 0.00 -3.66 -2.57
CA MET A 37 1.21 -2.92 -2.21
C MET A 37 1.43 -2.92 -0.69
N GLY A 38 0.39 -2.70 0.11
CA GLY A 38 0.46 -2.80 1.58
C GLY A 38 0.92 -4.19 2.05
N ALA A 39 0.33 -5.25 1.51
CA ALA A 39 0.72 -6.63 1.82
C ALA A 39 2.18 -6.91 1.43
N ASN A 40 2.64 -6.41 0.28
CA ASN A 40 4.03 -6.55 -0.17
C ASN A 40 5.01 -5.82 0.76
N ILE A 41 4.66 -4.63 1.26
CA ILE A 41 5.49 -3.88 2.21
C ILE A 41 5.66 -4.66 3.51
N VAL A 42 4.56 -5.18 4.07
CA VAL A 42 4.58 -6.02 5.27
C VAL A 42 5.41 -7.28 5.02
N LYS A 43 5.14 -8.01 3.93
CA LYS A 43 5.89 -9.21 3.54
C LYS A 43 7.40 -8.92 3.43
N TYR A 44 7.78 -7.80 2.80
CA TYR A 44 9.17 -7.41 2.67
C TYR A 44 9.82 -7.16 4.04
N ALA A 45 9.13 -6.44 4.93
CA ALA A 45 9.67 -6.11 6.25
C ALA A 45 9.95 -7.33 7.14
N PHE A 46 9.25 -8.45 6.92
CA PHE A 46 9.37 -9.67 7.73
C PHE A 46 10.11 -10.83 7.06
N GLU A 47 10.20 -10.85 5.72
CA GLU A 47 10.70 -12.02 4.98
C GLU A 47 11.90 -11.72 4.05
N ASN A 48 12.37 -10.47 3.93
CA ASN A 48 13.55 -10.11 3.10
C ASN A 48 14.79 -9.76 3.91
#